data_AF-A0A6P1DGY6-F1
#
_entry.id   AF-A0A6P1DGY6-F1
#
_cell.length_a   1.000
_cell.length_b   1.000
_cell.length_c   1.000
_cell.angle_alpha   90.00
_cell.angle_beta   90.00
_cell.angle_gamma   90.00
#
_symmetry.space_group_name_H-M   'P 1'
#
loop_
_entity.id
_entity.type
_entity.pdbx_description
1 polymer ?
#
loop_
_entity_poly.entity_id
_entity_poly.type
_entity_poly.pdbx_seq_one_letter_code
_entity_poly.pdbx_strand_id
1 'polypeptide(L)'
;MNIHKSILDLEKAIPFYEQHQKLVSAKNVAWHLDHSLKVINSVCEELKISKPENYKSTFSMLKFYIFFRGRIPRGKAKAPKSVVSNEEILKSSIESQLALAKMNLLEIKNLPPKSNFDHPYFGKLSLKKSQHFLAIHTNHHLTIVNDILAN
;
A
#
# COMPACT_ATOMS: atom_id res chain seq x y z
N MET A 1 -4.36 0.05 -13.10
CA MET A 1 -3.39 -0.48 -12.12
C MET A 1 -3.95 -1.76 -11.55
N ASN A 2 -3.11 -2.78 -11.36
CA ASN A 2 -3.51 -4.08 -10.81
C ASN A 2 -2.55 -4.41 -9.66
N ILE A 3 -3.09 -4.67 -8.47
CA ILE A 3 -2.29 -4.97 -7.27
C ILE A 3 -1.41 -6.21 -7.44
N HIS A 4 -1.83 -7.21 -8.22
CA HIS A 4 -1.02 -8.39 -8.50
C HIS A 4 0.24 -8.06 -9.30
N LYS A 5 0.15 -7.13 -10.25
CA LYS A 5 1.33 -6.62 -10.96
C LYS A 5 2.24 -5.87 -9.99
N SER A 6 1.67 -4.99 -9.16
CA SER A 6 2.44 -4.22 -8.19
C SER A 6 3.20 -5.11 -7.18
N ILE A 7 2.63 -6.24 -6.76
CA ILE A 7 3.32 -7.21 -5.89
C ILE A 7 4.57 -7.80 -6.55
N LEU A 8 4.48 -8.17 -7.84
CA LEU A 8 5.64 -8.70 -8.57
C LEU A 8 6.73 -7.63 -8.72
N ASP A 9 6.33 -6.38 -8.93
CA ASP A 9 7.28 -5.26 -9.05
C ASP A 9 7.95 -4.94 -7.70
N LEU A 10 7.23 -5.08 -6.57
CA LEU A 10 7.84 -4.98 -5.23
C LEU A 10 8.89 -6.08 -5.01
N GLU A 11 8.57 -7.33 -5.38
CA GLU A 11 9.48 -8.46 -5.25
C GLU A 11 10.77 -8.26 -6.05
N LYS A 12 10.67 -7.79 -7.29
CA LYS A 12 11.82 -7.49 -8.15
C LYS A 12 12.72 -6.37 -7.61
N ALA A 13 12.17 -5.49 -6.76
CA ALA A 13 12.94 -4.40 -6.15
C ALA A 13 13.70 -4.82 -4.87
N ILE A 14 13.38 -5.98 -4.28
CA ILE A 14 14.03 -6.47 -3.04
C ILE A 14 15.56 -6.55 -3.15
N PRO A 15 16.18 -7.01 -4.24
CA PRO A 15 17.64 -7.01 -4.37
C PRO A 15 18.30 -5.63 -4.23
N PHE A 16 17.54 -4.56 -4.43
CA PHE A 16 18.01 -3.18 -4.38
C PHE A 16 17.57 -2.44 -3.11
N TYR A 17 17.15 -3.14 -2.05
CA TYR A 17 16.55 -2.53 -0.87
C TYR A 17 17.44 -1.48 -0.17
N GLU A 18 18.77 -1.59 -0.26
CA GLU A 18 19.70 -0.63 0.34
C GLU A 18 19.86 0.67 -0.47
N GLN A 19 19.43 0.68 -1.74
CA GLN A 19 19.63 1.82 -2.63
C GLN A 19 18.91 3.06 -2.13
N HIS A 20 19.57 4.22 -2.25
CA HIS A 20 19.04 5.49 -1.80
C HIS A 20 19.53 6.66 -2.65
N GLN A 21 18.58 7.43 -3.18
CA GLN A 21 18.85 8.70 -3.86
C GLN A 21 18.12 9.85 -3.16
N LYS A 22 18.87 10.67 -2.41
CA LYS A 22 18.32 11.73 -1.54
C LYS A 22 17.57 12.82 -2.31
N LEU A 23 17.94 13.06 -3.58
CA LEU A 23 17.26 14.02 -4.45
C LEU A 23 15.85 13.55 -4.87
N VAL A 24 15.61 12.23 -4.90
CA VAL A 24 14.32 11.63 -5.26
C VAL A 24 13.43 11.47 -4.03
N SER A 25 14.01 10.94 -2.94
CA SER A 25 13.29 10.65 -1.71
C SER A 25 14.19 10.76 -0.48
N ALA A 26 13.64 11.29 0.60
CA ALA A 26 14.30 11.25 1.91
C ALA A 26 14.45 9.80 2.45
N LYS A 27 13.76 8.83 1.85
CA LYS A 27 13.72 7.42 2.26
C LYS A 27 14.34 6.53 1.18
N ASN A 28 14.98 5.44 1.61
CA ASN A 28 15.60 4.45 0.73
C ASN A 28 14.56 3.45 0.18
N VAL A 29 15.00 2.54 -0.69
CA VAL A 29 14.13 1.50 -1.28
C VAL A 29 13.51 0.62 -0.19
N ALA A 30 14.28 0.18 0.81
CA ALA A 30 13.79 -0.67 1.91
C ALA A 30 12.56 -0.07 2.61
N TRP A 31 12.60 1.23 2.91
CA TRP A 31 11.47 1.93 3.53
C TRP A 31 10.22 1.91 2.64
N HIS A 32 10.37 2.12 1.33
CA HIS A 32 9.25 2.11 0.41
C HIS A 32 8.64 0.71 0.23
N LEU A 33 9.47 -0.34 0.22
CA LEU A 33 9.02 -1.73 0.19
C LEU A 33 8.28 -2.10 1.49
N ASP A 34 8.91 -1.87 2.64
CA ASP A 34 8.34 -2.14 3.97
C ASP A 34 7.00 -1.42 4.15
N HIS A 35 6.95 -0.12 3.90
CA HIS A 35 5.73 0.66 4.03
C HIS A 35 4.60 0.14 3.13
N SER A 36 4.92 -0.18 1.87
CA SER A 36 3.93 -0.71 0.92
C SER A 36 3.35 -2.04 1.41
N LEU A 37 4.21 -2.95 1.88
CA LEU A 37 3.80 -4.27 2.36
C LEU A 37 2.99 -4.18 3.66
N LYS A 38 3.38 -3.31 4.60
CA LYS A 38 2.59 -3.05 5.82
C LYS A 38 1.20 -2.54 5.53
N VAL A 39 1.06 -1.59 4.59
CA VAL A 39 -0.26 -1.09 4.19
C VAL A 39 -1.09 -2.20 3.55
N ILE A 40 -0.51 -3.00 2.64
CA ILE A 40 -1.22 -4.13 2.03
C ILE A 40 -1.71 -5.11 3.11
N ASN A 41 -0.82 -5.53 4.01
CA ASN A 41 -1.14 -6.49 5.07
C ASN A 41 -2.21 -5.94 6.01
N SER A 42 -2.03 -4.72 6.53
CA SER A 42 -3.01 -4.08 7.44
C SER A 42 -4.38 -3.94 6.81
N VAL A 43 -4.46 -3.47 5.56
CA VAL A 43 -5.74 -3.30 4.86
C VAL A 43 -6.42 -4.65 4.63
N CYS A 44 -5.67 -5.69 4.28
CA CYS A 44 -6.24 -7.02 4.09
C CYS A 44 -6.78 -7.58 5.40
N GLU A 45 -6.04 -7.46 6.50
CA GLU A 45 -6.51 -7.90 7.83
C GLU A 45 -7.77 -7.15 8.26
N GLU A 46 -7.81 -5.83 8.10
CA GLU A 46 -9.00 -5.03 8.40
C GLU A 46 -10.21 -5.47 7.57
N LEU A 47 -10.02 -5.76 6.28
CA LEU A 47 -11.08 -6.29 5.43
C LEU A 47 -11.62 -7.63 5.92
N LYS A 48 -10.75 -8.55 6.34
CA LYS A 48 -11.14 -9.89 6.83
C LYS A 48 -11.97 -9.81 8.11
N ILE A 49 -11.57 -8.97 9.07
CA ILE A 49 -12.25 -8.84 10.37
C ILE A 49 -13.45 -7.89 10.33
N SER A 50 -13.58 -7.10 9.26
CA SER A 50 -14.67 -6.14 9.12
C SER A 50 -16.03 -6.83 9.00
N LYS A 51 -17.04 -6.16 9.55
CA LYS A 51 -18.44 -6.55 9.45
C LYS A 51 -19.12 -5.82 8.28
N PRO A 52 -19.63 -6.53 7.25
CA PRO A 52 -20.29 -5.92 6.09
C PRO A 52 -21.44 -4.96 6.41
N GLU A 53 -22.19 -5.24 7.48
CA GLU A 53 -23.29 -4.43 8.01
C GLU A 53 -22.84 -3.05 8.50
N ASN A 54 -21.57 -2.92 8.91
CA ASN A 54 -21.00 -1.67 9.39
C ASN A 54 -20.51 -0.77 8.25
N TYR A 55 -20.61 -1.21 6.99
CA TYR A 55 -20.21 -0.40 5.85
C TYR A 55 -21.20 0.74 5.58
N LYS A 56 -20.71 1.97 5.68
CA LYS A 56 -21.42 3.18 5.26
C LYS A 56 -20.51 3.97 4.32
N SER A 57 -20.95 4.18 3.09
CA SER A 57 -20.19 4.96 2.12
C SER A 57 -20.22 6.43 2.50
N THR A 58 -19.05 7.03 2.68
CA THR A 58 -18.89 8.47 2.88
C THR A 58 -18.35 9.13 1.61
N PHE A 59 -18.77 10.36 1.35
CA PHE A 59 -18.18 11.17 0.30
C PHE A 59 -16.86 11.80 0.80
N SER A 60 -15.84 11.81 -0.05
CA SER A 60 -14.56 12.46 0.23
C SER A 60 -14.03 13.03 -1.09
N MET A 61 -13.92 14.35 -1.17
CA MET A 61 -13.37 15.04 -2.34
C MET A 61 -11.96 14.57 -2.66
N LEU A 62 -11.15 14.35 -1.61
CA LEU A 62 -9.79 13.86 -1.75
C LEU A 62 -9.77 12.44 -2.33
N LYS A 63 -10.60 11.52 -1.81
CA LYS A 63 -10.74 10.17 -2.37
C LYS A 63 -11.12 10.22 -3.85
N PHE A 64 -12.12 11.04 -4.19
CA PHE A 64 -12.59 11.18 -5.57
C PHE A 64 -11.44 11.63 -6.49
N TYR A 65 -10.70 12.68 -6.09
CA TYR A 65 -9.57 13.18 -6.85
C TYR A 65 -8.46 12.13 -7.04
N ILE A 66 -8.07 11.43 -5.97
CA ILE A 66 -7.00 10.41 -6.03
C ILE A 66 -7.42 9.22 -6.88
N PHE A 67 -8.66 8.76 -6.76
CA PHE A 67 -9.16 7.62 -7.54
C PHE A 67 -9.32 7.98 -9.02
N PHE A 68 -9.79 9.21 -9.31
CA PHE A 68 -9.91 9.70 -10.68
C PHE A 68 -8.54 9.85 -11.35
N ARG A 69 -7.55 10.45 -10.66
CA ARG A 69 -6.19 10.64 -11.19
C ARG A 69 -5.37 9.36 -11.18
N GLY A 70 -5.71 8.40 -10.32
CA GLY A 70 -4.92 7.18 -10.09
C GLY A 70 -3.51 7.45 -9.56
N ARG A 71 -3.28 8.61 -8.93
CA ARG A 71 -1.96 9.06 -8.48
C ARG A 71 -2.04 9.79 -7.15
N ILE A 72 -1.06 9.53 -6.28
CA ILE A 72 -0.87 10.26 -5.03
C ILE A 72 0.24 11.30 -5.24
N PRO A 73 -0.01 12.60 -5.01
CA PRO A 73 1.03 13.64 -5.11
C PRO A 73 2.15 13.41 -4.09
N ARG A 74 3.41 13.47 -4.54
CA ARG A 74 4.58 13.35 -3.66
C ARG A 74 4.67 14.53 -2.69
N GLY A 75 5.16 14.28 -1.48
CA GLY A 75 5.40 15.32 -0.46
C GLY A 75 4.14 15.96 0.15
N LYS A 76 2.93 15.50 -0.19
CA LYS A 76 1.67 16.09 0.29
C LYS A 76 0.96 15.26 1.37
N ALA A 77 1.45 14.06 1.67
CA ALA A 77 0.85 13.17 2.66
C ALA A 77 1.91 12.60 3.60
N LYS A 78 1.53 12.34 4.85
CA LYS A 78 2.37 11.70 5.86
C LYS A 78 1.89 10.26 6.08
N ALA A 79 2.82 9.30 6.07
CA ALA A 79 2.51 7.92 6.39
C ALA A 79 2.04 7.78 7.85
N PRO A 80 0.98 7.02 8.14
CA PRO A 80 0.55 6.74 9.51
C PRO A 80 1.62 6.03 10.32
N LYS A 81 1.72 6.33 11.62
CA LYS A 81 2.72 5.75 12.53
C LYS A 81 2.68 4.22 12.57
N SER A 82 1.50 3.61 12.40
CA SER A 82 1.29 2.16 12.44
C SER A 82 1.98 1.40 11.30
N VAL A 83 2.31 2.08 10.19
CA VAL A 83 2.90 1.47 9.00
C VAL A 83 4.26 2.09 8.65
N VAL A 84 4.94 2.65 9.65
CA VAL A 84 6.28 3.23 9.54
C VAL A 84 7.21 2.46 10.48
N SER A 85 8.29 1.90 9.95
CA SER A 85 9.39 1.37 10.76
C SER A 85 10.18 2.49 11.42
N ASN A 86 10.43 2.37 12.72
CA ASN A 86 11.35 3.23 13.47
C ASN A 86 12.73 2.57 13.67
N GLU A 87 12.85 1.30 13.30
CA GLU A 87 14.06 0.49 13.41
C GLU A 87 14.63 0.18 12.02
N GLU A 88 15.81 -0.42 12.01
CA GLU A 88 16.45 -0.91 10.79
C GLU A 88 15.56 -1.94 10.07
N ILE A 89 15.38 -1.77 8.76
CA ILE A 89 14.54 -2.66 7.95
C ILE A 89 15.43 -3.74 7.36
N LEU A 90 15.35 -4.94 7.93
CA LEU A 90 16.06 -6.12 7.44
C LEU A 90 15.41 -6.67 6.16
N LYS A 91 16.22 -7.15 5.22
CA LYS A 91 15.74 -7.80 3.99
C LYS A 91 14.79 -8.97 4.26
N SER A 92 15.10 -9.81 5.25
CA SER A 92 14.28 -10.95 5.66
C SER A 92 12.89 -10.53 6.16
N SER A 93 12.77 -9.35 6.79
CA SER A 93 11.49 -8.78 7.19
C SER A 93 10.65 -8.38 5.96
N ILE A 94 11.27 -7.77 4.94
CA ILE A 94 10.59 -7.43 3.68
C ILE A 94 10.09 -8.71 2.98
N GLU A 95 10.93 -9.74 2.89
CA GLU A 95 10.58 -11.02 2.27
C GLU A 95 9.42 -11.71 3.01
N SER A 96 9.44 -11.71 4.35
CA SER A 96 8.37 -12.26 5.18
C SER A 96 7.06 -11.51 5.00
N GLN A 97 7.12 -10.17 4.96
CA GLN A 97 5.94 -9.33 4.72
C GLN A 97 5.38 -9.48 3.31
N LEU A 98 6.24 -9.73 2.31
CA LEU A 98 5.84 -10.01 0.94
C LEU A 98 5.10 -11.35 0.84
N ALA A 99 5.59 -12.39 1.49
CA ALA A 99 4.92 -13.68 1.55
C ALA A 99 3.53 -13.55 2.18
N LEU A 100 3.43 -12.85 3.32
CA LEU A 100 2.15 -12.55 3.96
C LEU A 100 1.21 -11.75 3.05
N ALA A 101 1.73 -10.73 2.36
CA ALA A 101 0.93 -9.90 1.45
C ALA A 101 0.36 -10.72 0.29
N LYS A 102 1.15 -11.64 -0.27
CA LYS A 102 0.68 -12.56 -1.31
C LYS A 102 -0.46 -13.44 -0.81
N MET A 103 -0.35 -14.02 0.38
CA MET A 103 -1.41 -14.83 1.00
C MET A 103 -2.67 -14.00 1.28
N ASN A 104 -2.50 -12.86 1.94
CA ASN A 104 -3.59 -11.95 2.30
C ASN A 104 -4.39 -11.47 1.09
N LEU A 105 -3.71 -11.14 -0.01
CA LEU A 105 -4.36 -10.74 -1.26
C LEU A 105 -5.18 -11.88 -1.91
N LEU A 106 -4.81 -13.14 -1.70
CA LEU A 106 -5.59 -14.29 -2.16
C LEU A 106 -6.84 -14.46 -1.29
N GLU A 107 -6.69 -14.38 0.04
CA GLU A 107 -7.78 -14.57 0.99
C GLU A 107 -8.88 -13.52 0.85
N ILE A 108 -8.52 -12.26 0.55
CA ILE A 108 -9.53 -11.21 0.40
C ILE A 108 -10.37 -11.29 -0.90
N LYS A 109 -10.01 -12.16 -1.86
CA LYS A 109 -10.69 -12.22 -3.17
C LYS A 109 -12.18 -12.50 -3.08
N ASN A 110 -12.57 -13.34 -2.12
CA ASN A 110 -13.93 -13.86 -1.97
C ASN A 110 -14.65 -13.27 -0.75
N LEU A 111 -14.12 -12.21 -0.14
CA LEU A 111 -14.81 -11.54 0.95
C LEU A 111 -16.11 -10.89 0.47
N PRO A 112 -17.11 -10.71 1.36
CA PRO A 112 -18.32 -9.97 1.04
C PRO A 112 -18.00 -8.60 0.40
N PRO A 113 -18.74 -8.14 -0.62
CA PRO A 113 -18.46 -6.87 -1.30
C PRO A 113 -18.44 -5.63 -0.38
N LYS A 114 -19.13 -5.71 0.77
CA LYS A 114 -19.20 -4.67 1.80
C LYS A 114 -18.19 -4.86 2.95
N SER A 115 -17.33 -5.88 2.91
CA SER A 115 -16.12 -5.88 3.76
C SER A 115 -15.37 -4.57 3.56
N ASN A 116 -14.93 -3.97 4.66
CA ASN A 116 -14.54 -2.57 4.68
C ASN A 116 -13.26 -2.29 5.46
N PHE A 117 -12.55 -1.27 4.99
CA PHE A 117 -11.34 -0.73 5.58
C PHE A 117 -11.61 0.74 5.93
N ASP A 118 -11.30 1.17 7.16
CA ASP A 118 -11.51 2.55 7.58
C ASP A 118 -10.27 3.41 7.31
N HIS A 119 -10.24 4.05 6.14
CA HIS A 119 -9.08 4.82 5.72
C HIS A 119 -9.11 6.22 6.37
N PRO A 120 -8.02 6.67 7.06
CA PRO A 120 -8.01 7.91 7.86
C PRO A 120 -8.51 9.17 7.15
N TYR A 121 -8.25 9.28 5.83
CA TYR A 121 -8.66 10.44 5.00
C TYR A 121 -9.84 10.19 4.06
N PHE A 122 -10.17 8.93 3.77
CA PHE A 122 -11.13 8.57 2.72
C PHE A 122 -12.46 8.06 3.28
N GLY A 123 -12.48 7.80 4.59
CA GLY A 123 -13.50 7.04 5.30
C GLY A 123 -13.51 5.58 4.86
N LYS A 124 -14.63 4.90 5.13
CA LYS A 124 -14.79 3.48 4.83
C LYS A 124 -14.72 3.18 3.33
N LEU A 125 -13.76 2.36 2.96
CA LEU A 125 -13.63 1.78 1.62
C LEU A 125 -14.24 0.38 1.62
N SER A 126 -15.06 0.07 0.62
CA SER A 126 -15.52 -1.30 0.38
C SER A 126 -14.41 -2.16 -0.20
N LEU A 127 -14.56 -3.48 -0.22
CA LEU A 127 -13.58 -4.44 -0.75
C LEU A 127 -12.95 -3.97 -2.08
N LYS A 128 -13.78 -3.68 -3.08
CA LYS A 128 -13.32 -3.22 -4.40
C LYS A 128 -12.56 -1.88 -4.33
N LYS A 129 -13.03 -0.94 -3.50
CA LYS A 129 -12.37 0.36 -3.33
C LYS A 129 -11.04 0.22 -2.58
N SER A 130 -10.96 -0.68 -1.61
CA SER A 130 -9.73 -1.00 -0.87
C SER A 130 -8.69 -1.63 -1.79
N GLN A 131 -9.07 -2.61 -2.62
CA GLN A 131 -8.18 -3.18 -3.63
C GLN A 131 -7.67 -2.12 -4.63
N HIS A 132 -8.55 -1.20 -5.05
CA HIS A 132 -8.15 -0.11 -5.93
C HIS A 132 -7.19 0.88 -5.25
N PHE A 133 -7.46 1.21 -3.97
CA PHE A 133 -6.56 2.03 -3.16
C PHE A 133 -5.18 1.38 -3.03
N LEU A 134 -5.10 0.09 -2.70
CA LEU A 134 -3.84 -0.65 -2.63
C LEU A 134 -3.09 -0.54 -3.96
N ALA A 135 -3.76 -0.74 -5.09
CA ALA A 135 -3.12 -0.62 -6.40
C ALA A 135 -2.55 0.79 -6.66
N ILE A 136 -3.27 1.86 -6.30
CA ILE A 136 -2.80 3.25 -6.45
C ILE A 136 -1.61 3.52 -5.51
N HIS A 137 -1.74 3.17 -4.24
CA HIS A 137 -0.75 3.41 -3.19
C HIS A 137 0.55 2.67 -3.48
N THR A 138 0.48 1.37 -3.78
CA THR A 138 1.68 0.58 -4.09
C THR A 138 2.35 1.07 -5.37
N ASN A 139 1.57 1.41 -6.40
CA ASN A 139 2.13 1.97 -7.64
C ASN A 139 2.83 3.31 -7.38
N HIS A 140 2.27 4.17 -6.52
CA HIS A 140 2.94 5.41 -6.11
C HIS A 140 4.32 5.14 -5.52
N HIS A 141 4.47 4.18 -4.59
CA HIS A 141 5.76 3.82 -4.03
C HIS A 141 6.71 3.20 -5.04
N LEU A 142 6.21 2.32 -5.92
CA LEU A 142 7.02 1.75 -7.00
C LEU A 142 7.57 2.82 -7.95
N THR A 143 6.80 3.88 -8.26
CA THR A 143 7.36 4.99 -9.06
C THR A 143 8.51 5.69 -8.36
N ILE A 144 8.47 5.81 -7.03
CA ILE A 144 9.57 6.42 -6.27
C ILE A 144 10.78 5.49 -6.26
N VAL A 145 10.56 4.18 -6.06
CA VAL A 145 11.62 3.17 -6.13
C VAL A 145 12.28 3.17 -7.50
N ASN A 146 11.51 3.16 -8.59
CA ASN A 146 12.06 3.20 -9.94
C ASN A 146 12.89 4.46 -10.19
N ASP A 147 12.43 5.62 -9.70
CA ASP A 147 13.19 6.86 -9.81
C ASP A 147 14.48 6.83 -8.98
N ILE A 148 14.49 6.16 -7.81
CA ILE A 148 15.72 5.93 -7.02
C ILE A 148 16.70 5.05 -7.79
N LEU A 149 16.22 3.99 -8.47
CA LEU A 149 17.07 3.03 -9.18
C LEU A 149 17.56 3.51 -10.56
N ALA A 150 16.92 4.54 -11.12
CA ALA A 150 17.29 5.13 -12.40
C ALA A 150 18.33 6.27 -12.29
N ASN A 151 18.65 6.70 -11.07
CA ASN A 151 19.57 7.81 -10.76
C ASN A 151 20.62 7.38 -9.73
#